data_AF-A0A938SYY9-F1
#
_entry.id   AF-A0A938SYY9-F1
#
_cell.length_a   1.000
_cell.length_b   1.000
_cell.length_c   1.000
_cell.angle_alpha   90.00
_cell.angle_beta   90.00
_cell.angle_gamma   90.00
#
_symmetry.space_group_name_H-M   'P 1'
#
loop_
_entity.id
_entity.type
_entity.pdbx_description
1 polymer ?
#
loop_
_entity_poly.entity_id
_entity_poly.type
_entity_poly.pdbx_seq_one_letter_code
_entity_poly.pdbx_strand_id
1 'polypeptide(L)'
;MLAASVTTHATYLHSWGSILIQDTVMPLRQRPLSPARHLMLLRLAILGVAVFAFAFSLLFKQSEYIFLFFAITGAIFAGGSGAVIIGGLYWKRGSAAAAWTAMLVGSTIAVGGILIHRLDPALFAGGREALPLLPRLGWQALAWLHGINGQQYWALAMFASTLLYVGVSLLGPRRAHDLERTLHRGAHAIAAEAAVGDSAPLRGWRALGVSREFTRGDKVIYALTYAWTGLWVLVFIGGTIWSLSRRAPAPDYAAVAEPARSALVATEALLQGKGTPAAAWAPAAQRLDSLLAAAPTLDHPLLRQRLGLCWLKAGDPEAALPHLEAAVALDPQLHRGWTSLAEAATATDRIERAQLAAARGLATLDPVSRGWARYWGVYVIVQVAVTVISIIWLTTGGLGDIRRLFRHLDGSVRNELDDGRVREPTPGS
;
A
#
# COMPACT_ATOMS: atom_id res chain seq x y z
N MET A 1 -16.42 -10.81 10.12
CA MET A 1 -15.70 -9.53 10.22
C MET A 1 -15.08 -9.32 11.58
N LEU A 2 -15.83 -9.38 12.68
CA LEU A 2 -15.28 -9.22 14.04
C LEU A 2 -14.12 -10.18 14.35
N ALA A 3 -14.30 -11.49 14.11
CA ALA A 3 -13.24 -12.48 14.37
C ALA A 3 -11.94 -12.19 13.57
N ALA A 4 -12.06 -11.88 12.27
CA ALA A 4 -10.90 -11.52 11.44
C ALA A 4 -10.21 -10.24 11.93
N SER A 5 -10.97 -9.26 12.41
CA SER A 5 -10.42 -8.06 13.03
C SER A 5 -9.66 -8.42 14.31
N VAL A 6 -10.26 -9.20 15.20
CA VAL A 6 -9.64 -9.61 16.47
C VAL A 6 -8.35 -10.40 16.23
N THR A 7 -8.34 -11.35 15.30
CA THR A 7 -7.13 -12.16 14.99
C THR A 7 -6.00 -11.30 14.43
N THR A 8 -6.32 -10.33 13.59
CA THR A 8 -5.35 -9.43 12.97
C THR A 8 -4.75 -8.49 14.02
N HIS A 9 -5.59 -7.85 14.84
CA HIS A 9 -5.14 -6.96 15.91
C HIS A 9 -4.31 -7.70 16.95
N ALA A 10 -4.74 -8.89 17.38
CA ALA A 10 -3.99 -9.68 18.36
C ALA A 10 -2.57 -9.99 17.87
N THR A 11 -2.42 -10.35 16.59
CA THR A 11 -1.11 -10.62 15.98
C THR A 11 -0.26 -9.37 15.93
N TYR A 12 -0.80 -8.23 15.46
CA TYR A 12 -0.04 -6.98 15.39
C TYR A 12 0.39 -6.45 16.76
N LEU A 13 -0.51 -6.46 17.74
CA LEU A 13 -0.20 -6.01 19.10
C LEU A 13 0.92 -6.86 19.72
N HIS A 14 0.86 -8.18 19.53
CA HIS A 14 1.92 -9.09 19.99
C HIS A 14 3.25 -8.81 19.28
N SER A 15 3.25 -8.73 17.94
CA SER A 15 4.47 -8.48 17.17
C SER A 15 5.11 -7.14 17.51
N TRP A 16 4.35 -6.04 17.55
CA TRP A 16 4.91 -4.72 17.86
C TRP A 16 5.37 -4.61 19.32
N GLY A 17 4.61 -5.18 20.26
CA GLY A 17 5.02 -5.24 21.66
C GLY A 17 6.31 -6.05 21.86
N SER A 18 6.44 -7.18 21.16
CA SER A 18 7.65 -7.99 21.21
C SER A 18 8.85 -7.30 20.56
N ILE A 19 8.70 -6.71 19.37
CA ILE A 19 9.78 -5.97 18.69
C ILE A 19 10.30 -4.83 19.57
N LEU A 20 9.42 -4.08 20.21
CA LEU A 20 9.84 -3.01 21.13
C LEU A 20 10.71 -3.57 22.27
N ILE A 21 10.31 -4.67 22.90
CA ILE A 21 11.06 -5.25 24.02
C ILE A 21 12.34 -5.94 23.54
N GLN A 22 12.26 -6.81 22.53
CA GLN A 22 13.37 -7.65 22.08
C GLN A 22 14.41 -6.89 21.26
N ASP A 23 13.98 -5.94 20.42
CA ASP A 23 14.87 -5.32 19.44
C ASP A 23 15.29 -3.90 19.85
N THR A 24 14.54 -3.26 20.77
CA THR A 24 14.90 -1.95 21.30
C THR A 24 15.35 -2.01 22.76
N VAL A 25 14.49 -2.46 23.67
CA VAL A 25 14.76 -2.39 25.11
C VAL A 25 15.89 -3.33 25.53
N MET A 26 15.85 -4.59 25.09
CA MET A 26 16.85 -5.60 25.47
C MET A 26 18.27 -5.25 24.98
N PRO A 27 18.49 -4.83 23.71
CA PRO A 27 19.82 -4.45 23.23
C PRO A 27 20.35 -3.19 23.92
N LEU A 28 19.49 -2.20 24.20
CA LEU A 28 19.88 -1.00 24.95
C LEU A 28 20.20 -1.30 26.42
N ARG A 29 19.49 -2.23 27.03
CA ARG A 29 19.70 -2.62 28.43
C ARG A 29 21.00 -3.40 28.63
N GLN A 30 21.45 -4.17 27.63
CA GLN A 30 22.66 -5.01 27.63
C GLN A 30 22.76 -6.05 28.76
N ARG A 31 21.75 -6.15 29.63
CA ARG A 31 21.67 -7.09 30.75
C ARG A 31 20.41 -7.95 30.61
N PRO A 32 20.46 -9.24 30.97
CA PRO A 32 19.29 -10.12 30.92
C PRO A 32 18.25 -9.76 31.99
N LEU A 33 16.97 -9.80 31.65
CA LEU A 33 15.86 -9.61 32.59
C LEU A 33 15.54 -10.95 33.26
N SER A 34 15.04 -10.91 34.50
CA SER A 34 14.42 -12.12 35.06
C SER A 34 13.16 -12.48 34.24
N PRO A 35 12.82 -13.77 34.09
CA PRO A 35 11.68 -14.18 33.26
C PRO A 35 10.37 -13.47 33.61
N ALA A 36 10.08 -13.31 34.90
CA ALA A 36 8.88 -12.61 35.37
C ALA A 36 8.84 -11.13 34.94
N ARG A 37 9.98 -10.42 35.04
CA ARG A 37 10.08 -9.01 34.63
C ARG A 37 10.02 -8.88 33.11
N HIS A 38 10.60 -9.83 32.38
CA HIS A 38 10.53 -9.88 30.93
C HIS A 38 9.07 -10.01 30.46
N LEU A 39 8.34 -11.00 30.99
CA LEU A 39 6.93 -11.20 30.65
C LEU A 39 6.05 -10.01 31.02
N MET A 40 6.31 -9.37 32.17
CA MET A 40 5.61 -8.16 32.58
C MET A 40 5.84 -7.03 31.57
N LEU A 41 7.08 -6.80 31.15
CA LEU A 41 7.41 -5.76 30.17
C LEU A 41 6.78 -6.03 28.80
N LEU A 42 6.76 -7.27 28.33
CA LEU A 42 6.05 -7.65 27.10
C LEU A 42 4.56 -7.33 27.18
N ARG A 43 3.90 -7.70 28.29
CA ARG A 43 2.47 -7.41 28.48
C ARG A 43 2.19 -5.91 28.55
N LEU A 44 3.04 -5.15 29.23
CA LEU A 44 2.93 -3.69 29.32
C LEU A 44 3.17 -3.02 27.96
N ALA A 45 4.12 -3.51 27.16
CA ALA A 45 4.35 -3.03 25.81
C ALA A 45 3.14 -3.28 24.91
N ILE A 46 2.58 -4.49 24.93
CA ILE A 46 1.36 -4.86 24.20
C ILE A 46 0.20 -3.94 24.60
N LEU A 47 -0.01 -3.73 25.90
CA LEU A 47 -1.03 -2.80 26.41
C LEU A 47 -0.79 -1.36 25.94
N GLY A 48 0.45 -0.89 26.00
CA GLY A 48 0.82 0.45 25.55
C GLY A 48 0.55 0.67 24.07
N VAL A 49 0.89 -0.31 23.22
CA VAL A 49 0.58 -0.29 21.79
C VAL A 49 -0.94 -0.25 21.57
N ALA A 50 -1.72 -1.02 22.33
CA ALA A 50 -3.18 -1.03 22.23
C ALA A 50 -3.80 0.33 22.62
N VAL A 51 -3.33 0.94 23.71
CA VAL A 51 -3.78 2.28 24.15
C VAL A 51 -3.42 3.33 23.11
N PHE A 52 -2.20 3.30 22.57
CA PHE A 52 -1.78 4.20 21.51
C PHE A 52 -2.67 4.05 20.27
N ALA A 53 -2.88 2.82 19.78
CA ALA A 53 -3.70 2.56 18.60
C ALA A 53 -5.14 3.03 18.80
N PHE A 54 -5.71 2.82 19.98
CA PHE A 54 -7.05 3.31 20.34
C PHE A 54 -7.12 4.85 20.29
N ALA A 55 -6.22 5.53 21.01
CA ALA A 55 -6.20 6.99 21.06
C ALA A 55 -5.91 7.62 19.70
N PHE A 56 -4.95 7.06 18.95
CA PHE A 56 -4.63 7.52 17.59
C PHE A 56 -5.83 7.35 16.65
N SER A 57 -6.57 6.24 16.74
CA SER A 57 -7.75 6.00 15.91
C SER A 57 -8.89 6.99 16.17
N LEU A 58 -9.01 7.53 17.39
CA LEU A 58 -10.00 8.57 17.71
C LEU A 58 -9.63 9.94 17.12
N LEU A 59 -8.34 10.24 17.01
CA LEU A 59 -7.83 11.56 16.61
C LEU A 59 -7.50 11.64 15.12
N PHE A 60 -7.07 10.53 14.52
CA PHE A 60 -6.54 10.52 13.17
C PHE A 60 -7.65 10.45 12.12
N LYS A 61 -7.83 11.56 11.39
CA LYS A 61 -8.63 11.58 10.17
C LYS A 61 -7.76 11.24 8.97
N GLN A 62 -8.10 10.16 8.29
CA GLN A 62 -7.43 9.71 7.08
C GLN A 62 -7.58 10.75 5.95
N SER A 63 -6.47 11.17 5.34
CA SER A 63 -6.43 12.22 4.31
C SER A 63 -6.32 11.69 2.87
N GLU A 64 -6.01 10.42 2.68
CA GLU A 64 -5.88 9.76 1.36
C GLU A 64 -6.74 8.49 1.30
N TYR A 65 -6.93 7.92 0.11
CA TYR A 65 -7.50 6.57 -0.02
C TYR A 65 -6.65 5.53 0.73
N ILE A 66 -7.29 4.51 1.30
CA ILE A 66 -6.63 3.59 2.25
C ILE A 66 -5.38 2.91 1.69
N PHE A 67 -5.39 2.53 0.41
CA PHE A 67 -4.23 1.92 -0.25
C PHE A 67 -3.08 2.93 -0.46
N LEU A 68 -3.38 4.19 -0.75
CA LEU A 68 -2.36 5.24 -0.88
C LEU A 68 -1.78 5.61 0.49
N PHE A 69 -2.64 5.63 1.51
CA PHE A 69 -2.21 5.80 2.89
C PHE A 69 -1.28 4.64 3.33
N PHE A 70 -1.61 3.39 3.02
CA PHE A 70 -0.72 2.26 3.25
C PHE A 70 0.58 2.35 2.45
N ALA A 71 0.54 2.86 1.22
CA ALA A 71 1.74 3.05 0.42
C ALA A 71 2.72 4.05 1.09
N ILE A 72 2.24 5.23 1.49
CA ILE A 72 3.11 6.27 2.09
C ILE A 72 3.58 5.90 3.49
N THR A 73 2.72 5.28 4.32
CA THR A 73 3.12 4.83 5.66
C THR A 73 4.05 3.62 5.59
N GLY A 74 3.81 2.68 4.66
CA GLY A 74 4.72 1.58 4.38
C GLY A 74 6.10 2.07 3.94
N ALA A 75 6.17 3.16 3.18
CA ALA A 75 7.41 3.77 2.74
C ALA A 75 8.29 4.30 3.88
N ILE A 76 7.75 4.60 5.07
CA ILE A 76 8.52 5.03 6.25
C ILE A 76 9.64 4.02 6.56
N PHE A 77 9.32 2.73 6.45
CA PHE A 77 10.27 1.64 6.65
C PHE A 77 10.77 1.07 5.32
N ALA A 78 9.85 0.70 4.44
CA ALA A 78 10.16 0.01 3.19
C ALA A 78 10.90 0.88 2.17
N GLY A 79 10.87 2.22 2.33
CA GLY A 79 11.64 3.13 1.50
C GLY A 79 13.15 2.91 1.60
N GLY A 80 13.66 2.60 2.81
CA GLY A 80 15.08 2.35 3.03
C GLY A 80 15.46 0.87 3.16
N SER A 81 14.62 0.06 3.79
CA SER A 81 15.00 -1.28 4.24
C SER A 81 15.40 -2.24 3.11
N GLY A 82 14.77 -2.10 1.94
CA GLY A 82 15.14 -2.90 0.76
C GLY A 82 16.60 -2.70 0.34
N ALA A 83 17.07 -1.45 0.30
CA ALA A 83 18.46 -1.13 0.00
C ALA A 83 19.41 -1.68 1.08
N VAL A 84 19.00 -1.60 2.35
CA VAL A 84 19.79 -2.12 3.48
C VAL A 84 19.93 -3.64 3.44
N ILE A 85 18.84 -4.38 3.20
CA ILE A 85 18.84 -5.85 3.14
C ILE A 85 19.68 -6.32 1.94
N ILE A 86 19.42 -5.77 0.76
CA ILE A 86 20.14 -6.17 -0.46
C ILE A 86 21.63 -5.81 -0.33
N GLY A 87 21.92 -4.58 0.06
CA GLY A 87 23.30 -4.11 0.22
C GLY A 87 24.05 -4.83 1.34
N GLY A 88 23.39 -5.10 2.46
CA GLY A 88 24.01 -5.76 3.61
C GLY A 88 24.30 -7.24 3.41
N LEU A 89 23.43 -7.97 2.68
CA LEU A 89 23.56 -9.41 2.48
C LEU A 89 24.30 -9.80 1.20
N TYR A 90 24.28 -8.93 0.17
CA TYR A 90 24.79 -9.30 -1.16
C TYR A 90 25.87 -8.36 -1.70
N TRP A 91 26.26 -7.32 -0.96
CA TRP A 91 27.28 -6.39 -1.44
C TRP A 91 28.36 -6.12 -0.39
N LYS A 92 29.58 -6.58 -0.67
CA LYS A 92 30.76 -6.45 0.23
C LYS A 92 31.13 -5.01 0.61
N ARG A 93 30.58 -4.01 -0.10
CA ARG A 93 30.77 -2.57 0.17
C ARG A 93 29.59 -1.95 0.92
N GLY A 94 28.57 -2.74 1.27
CA GLY A 94 27.52 -2.32 2.18
C GLY A 94 28.13 -1.82 3.49
N SER A 95 27.63 -0.70 3.99
CA SER A 95 28.17 -0.07 5.21
C SER A 95 27.05 0.36 6.14
N ALA A 96 27.34 0.40 7.44
CA ALA A 96 26.38 0.89 8.43
C ALA A 96 25.98 2.35 8.17
N ALA A 97 26.92 3.19 7.72
CA ALA A 97 26.63 4.58 7.35
C ALA A 97 25.62 4.63 6.19
N ALA A 98 25.84 3.87 5.12
CA ALA A 98 24.91 3.78 3.99
C ALA A 98 23.53 3.25 4.43
N ALA A 99 23.50 2.27 5.34
CA ALA A 99 22.26 1.74 5.88
C ALA A 99 21.46 2.81 6.65
N TRP A 100 22.11 3.54 7.55
CA TRP A 100 21.48 4.66 8.26
C TRP A 100 21.00 5.75 7.30
N THR A 101 21.80 6.12 6.30
CA THR A 101 21.40 7.08 5.27
C THR A 101 20.13 6.63 4.55
N ALA A 102 20.08 5.38 4.09
CA ALA A 102 18.91 4.85 3.39
C ALA A 102 17.65 4.85 4.25
N MET A 103 17.75 4.42 5.51
CA MET A 103 16.62 4.40 6.45
C MET A 103 16.11 5.82 6.76
N LEU A 104 17.02 6.75 7.04
CA LEU A 104 16.66 8.13 7.36
C LEU A 104 16.06 8.86 6.16
N VAL A 105 16.62 8.69 4.96
CA VAL A 105 16.10 9.29 3.73
C VAL A 105 14.69 8.77 3.43
N GLY A 106 14.50 7.45 3.48
CA GLY A 106 13.21 6.83 3.17
C GLY A 106 12.12 7.30 4.15
N SER A 107 12.44 7.27 5.44
CA SER A 107 11.56 7.79 6.51
C SER A 107 11.26 9.28 6.34
N THR A 108 12.28 10.10 6.04
CA THR A 108 12.12 11.55 5.87
C THR A 108 11.22 11.89 4.69
N ILE A 109 11.40 11.21 3.54
CA ILE A 109 10.55 11.42 2.35
C ILE A 109 9.10 11.02 2.65
N ALA A 110 8.89 9.88 3.30
CA ALA A 110 7.56 9.39 3.63
C ALA A 110 6.85 10.29 4.65
N VAL A 111 7.48 10.58 5.80
CA VAL A 111 6.92 11.47 6.83
C VAL A 111 6.74 12.89 6.30
N GLY A 112 7.72 13.41 5.55
CA GLY A 112 7.62 14.70 4.89
C GLY A 112 6.43 14.76 3.92
N GLY A 113 6.19 13.71 3.14
CA GLY A 113 5.02 13.61 2.27
C GLY A 113 3.70 13.63 3.03
N ILE A 114 3.60 12.86 4.12
CA ILE A 114 2.42 12.86 5.00
C ILE A 114 2.14 14.28 5.52
N LEU A 115 3.17 15.01 5.94
CA LEU A 115 3.03 16.38 6.45
C LEU A 115 2.66 17.36 5.33
N ILE A 116 3.26 17.25 4.15
CA ILE A 116 2.94 18.10 3.00
C ILE A 116 1.47 17.92 2.59
N HIS A 117 0.94 16.69 2.58
CA HIS A 117 -0.48 16.44 2.27
C HIS A 117 -1.46 16.98 3.31
N ARG A 118 -1.00 17.37 4.50
CA ARG A 118 -1.83 18.08 5.48
C ARG A 118 -1.93 19.58 5.21
N LEU A 119 -1.10 20.13 4.34
CA LEU A 119 -1.17 21.55 3.96
C LEU A 119 -2.46 21.83 3.19
N ASP A 120 -3.10 22.93 3.54
CA ASP A 120 -4.34 23.37 2.90
C ASP A 120 -4.14 23.57 1.39
N PRO A 121 -4.92 22.89 0.54
CA PRO A 121 -4.90 23.10 -0.91
C PRO A 121 -5.06 24.56 -1.34
N ALA A 122 -5.76 25.39 -0.54
CA ALA A 122 -5.90 26.82 -0.79
C ALA A 122 -4.56 27.56 -0.83
N LEU A 123 -3.56 27.08 -0.08
CA LEU A 123 -2.18 27.60 -0.13
C LEU A 123 -1.65 27.57 -1.56
N PHE A 124 -1.89 26.48 -2.28
CA PHE A 124 -1.39 26.25 -3.63
C PHE A 124 -2.21 26.94 -4.71
N ALA A 125 -3.50 27.20 -4.44
CA ALA A 125 -4.38 27.95 -5.34
C ALA A 125 -3.99 29.44 -5.45
N GLY A 126 -3.55 30.05 -4.35
CA GLY A 126 -3.07 31.44 -4.33
C GLY A 126 -1.70 31.66 -5.01
N GLY A 127 -1.07 30.59 -5.50
CA GLY A 127 0.25 30.65 -6.11
C GLY A 127 1.35 31.03 -5.10
N ARG A 128 2.51 31.45 -5.62
CA ARG A 128 3.70 31.74 -4.79
C ARG A 128 3.47 32.87 -3.78
N GLU A 129 2.49 33.73 -4.01
CA GLU A 129 2.19 34.87 -3.12
C GLU A 129 1.75 34.43 -1.72
N ALA A 130 1.23 33.21 -1.59
CA ALA A 130 0.88 32.64 -0.29
C ALA A 130 2.10 32.31 0.60
N LEU A 131 3.28 32.09 0.00
CA LEU A 131 4.57 31.88 0.69
C LEU A 131 5.67 32.74 0.04
N PRO A 132 5.65 34.07 0.24
CA PRO A 132 6.53 34.99 -0.49
C PRO A 132 8.02 34.78 -0.16
N LEU A 133 8.31 34.31 1.06
CA LEU A 133 9.64 33.97 1.55
C LEU A 133 10.25 32.73 0.89
N LEU A 134 9.43 31.85 0.30
CA LEU A 134 9.90 30.64 -0.34
C LEU A 134 10.44 30.97 -1.76
N PRO A 135 11.69 30.59 -2.09
CA PRO A 135 12.22 30.79 -3.44
C PRO A 135 11.36 30.10 -4.50
N ARG A 136 11.37 30.62 -5.74
CA ARG A 136 10.55 30.08 -6.84
C ARG A 136 10.69 28.57 -7.02
N LEU A 137 11.93 28.07 -7.00
CA LEU A 137 12.21 26.63 -7.10
C LEU A 137 11.66 25.85 -5.89
N GLY A 138 11.78 26.40 -4.68
CA GLY A 138 11.24 25.80 -3.47
C GLY A 138 9.71 25.69 -3.51
N TRP A 139 9.04 26.74 -4.00
CA TRP A 139 7.58 26.72 -4.22
C TRP A 139 7.17 25.66 -5.25
N GLN A 140 7.84 25.63 -6.41
CA GLN A 140 7.56 24.63 -7.46
C GLN A 140 7.75 23.20 -6.95
N ALA A 141 8.83 22.96 -6.19
CA ALA A 141 9.08 21.66 -5.57
C ALA A 141 8.00 21.30 -4.54
N LEU A 142 7.62 22.22 -3.66
CA LEU A 142 6.57 21.99 -2.66
C LEU A 142 5.21 21.71 -3.33
N ALA A 143 4.84 22.49 -4.34
CA ALA A 143 3.61 22.29 -5.11
C ALA A 143 3.61 20.95 -5.86
N TRP A 144 4.74 20.55 -6.45
CA TRP A 144 4.88 19.26 -7.09
C TRP A 144 4.76 18.10 -6.08
N LEU A 145 5.43 18.21 -4.93
CA LEU A 145 5.36 17.24 -3.84
C LEU A 145 3.93 17.09 -3.29
N HIS A 146 3.23 18.21 -3.09
CA HIS A 146 1.81 18.17 -2.70
C HIS A 146 0.94 17.45 -3.74
N GLY A 147 1.27 17.60 -5.02
CA GLY A 147 0.54 17.01 -6.14
C GLY A 147 0.76 15.51 -6.36
N ILE A 148 1.81 14.88 -5.82
CA ILE A 148 2.04 13.42 -5.98
C ILE A 148 1.27 12.61 -4.92
N ASN A 149 0.99 11.33 -5.17
CA ASN A 149 0.25 10.45 -4.26
C ASN A 149 1.18 9.56 -3.40
N GLY A 150 0.61 8.84 -2.42
CA GLY A 150 1.40 7.95 -1.57
C GLY A 150 2.24 6.88 -2.28
N GLN A 151 1.78 6.34 -3.42
CA GLN A 151 2.55 5.38 -4.21
C GLN A 151 3.79 6.04 -4.87
N GLN A 152 3.65 7.27 -5.34
CA GLN A 152 4.75 8.05 -5.92
C GLN A 152 5.77 8.43 -4.84
N TYR A 153 5.31 8.78 -3.63
CA TYR A 153 6.20 8.99 -2.48
C TYR A 153 7.00 7.73 -2.13
N TRP A 154 6.36 6.55 -2.15
CA TRP A 154 7.06 5.29 -1.95
C TRP A 154 8.15 5.06 -3.01
N ALA A 155 7.83 5.27 -4.29
CA ALA A 155 8.81 5.17 -5.37
C ALA A 155 9.98 6.14 -5.19
N LEU A 156 9.70 7.40 -4.84
CA LEU A 156 10.71 8.42 -4.56
C LEU A 156 11.61 8.02 -3.38
N ALA A 157 11.01 7.54 -2.29
CA ALA A 157 11.74 7.08 -1.10
C ALA A 157 12.68 5.92 -1.45
N MET A 158 12.19 4.88 -2.14
CA MET A 158 13.02 3.75 -2.57
C MET A 158 14.18 4.16 -3.46
N PHE A 159 13.91 5.01 -4.46
CA PHE A 159 14.93 5.45 -5.41
C PHE A 159 16.00 6.29 -4.72
N ALA A 160 15.60 7.29 -3.93
CA ALA A 160 16.52 8.16 -3.21
C ALA A 160 17.35 7.37 -2.18
N SER A 161 16.71 6.50 -1.40
CA SER A 161 17.40 5.65 -0.43
C SER A 161 18.39 4.69 -1.09
N THR A 162 18.04 4.08 -2.22
CA THR A 162 18.94 3.18 -2.95
C THR A 162 20.13 3.94 -3.53
N LEU A 163 19.88 5.08 -4.18
CA LEU A 163 20.93 5.92 -4.75
C LEU A 163 21.91 6.41 -3.69
N LEU A 164 21.40 6.89 -2.55
CA LEU A 164 22.22 7.38 -1.45
C LEU A 164 22.92 6.25 -0.70
N TYR A 165 22.29 5.08 -0.56
CA TYR A 165 22.97 3.89 -0.03
C TYR A 165 24.20 3.57 -0.87
N VAL A 166 24.02 3.46 -2.19
CA VAL A 166 25.12 3.18 -3.13
C VAL A 166 26.17 4.28 -3.07
N GLY A 167 25.77 5.55 -3.12
CA GLY A 167 26.67 6.70 -3.06
C GLY A 167 27.54 6.69 -1.79
N VAL A 168 26.92 6.56 -0.61
CA VAL A 168 27.63 6.53 0.68
C VAL A 168 28.53 5.30 0.79
N SER A 169 28.09 4.13 0.34
CA SER A 169 28.93 2.92 0.31
C SER A 169 30.11 2.99 -0.66
N LEU A 170 29.98 3.76 -1.75
CA LEU A 170 31.06 3.96 -2.71
C LEU A 170 32.07 5.02 -2.26
N LEU A 171 31.60 6.11 -1.66
CA LEU A 171 32.41 7.23 -1.18
C LEU A 171 33.03 6.99 0.19
N GLY A 172 32.43 6.12 1.01
CA GLY A 172 32.93 5.75 2.32
C GLY A 172 34.26 4.99 2.28
N PRO A 173 34.91 4.80 3.45
CA PRO A 173 36.14 4.03 3.56
C PRO A 173 35.98 2.64 2.94
N ARG A 174 36.99 2.17 2.19
CA ARG A 174 37.00 0.84 1.56
C ARG A 174 37.15 -0.27 2.62
N ARG A 175 36.12 -0.48 3.44
CA ARG A 175 36.01 -1.64 4.32
C ARG A 175 35.27 -2.72 3.55
N ALA A 176 36.02 -3.66 2.99
CA ALA A 176 35.41 -4.88 2.46
C ALA A 176 35.09 -5.79 3.65
N HIS A 177 33.80 -5.97 3.94
CA HIS A 177 33.37 -6.95 4.93
C HIS A 177 33.38 -8.34 4.27
N ASP A 178 33.92 -9.34 4.98
CA ASP A 178 33.95 -10.71 4.52
C ASP A 178 32.57 -11.35 4.69
N LEU A 179 31.75 -11.22 3.64
CA LEU A 179 30.41 -11.80 3.61
C LEU A 179 30.42 -13.33 3.63
N GLU A 180 31.45 -13.96 3.09
CA GLU A 180 31.57 -15.43 3.08
C GLU A 180 31.69 -15.95 4.51
N ARG A 181 32.48 -15.24 5.34
CA ARG A 181 32.61 -15.57 6.76
C ARG A 181 31.29 -15.40 7.52
N THR A 182 30.58 -14.29 7.32
CA THR A 182 29.34 -13.99 8.05
C THR A 182 28.18 -14.92 7.66
N LEU A 183 28.19 -15.43 6.44
CA LEU A 183 27.15 -16.33 5.93
C LEU A 183 27.56 -17.81 5.99
N HIS A 184 28.73 -18.13 6.55
CA HIS A 184 29.33 -19.46 6.56
C HIS A 184 29.34 -20.12 5.17
N ARG A 185 29.85 -19.40 4.17
CA ARG A 185 29.93 -19.85 2.76
C ARG A 185 31.39 -20.00 2.32
N GLY A 186 31.58 -20.72 1.21
CA GLY A 186 32.89 -20.91 0.58
C GLY A 186 33.92 -21.52 1.53
N ALA A 187 35.04 -20.84 1.73
CA ALA A 187 36.14 -21.28 2.61
C ALA A 187 35.78 -21.31 4.10
N HIS A 188 34.66 -20.69 4.51
CA HIS A 188 34.16 -20.65 5.88
C HIS A 188 32.91 -21.53 6.07
N ALA A 189 32.61 -22.41 5.10
CA ALA A 189 31.49 -23.33 5.21
C ALA A 189 31.68 -24.32 6.37
N ILE A 190 30.65 -24.48 7.19
CA ILE A 190 30.64 -25.44 8.28
C ILE A 190 30.54 -26.83 7.67
N ALA A 191 31.54 -27.70 7.91
CA ALA A 191 31.64 -29.01 7.26
C ALA A 191 30.40 -29.90 7.45
N ALA A 192 29.71 -29.78 8.60
CA ALA A 192 28.46 -30.49 8.87
C ALA A 192 27.28 -30.02 8.00
N GLU A 193 27.25 -28.75 7.58
CA GLU A 193 26.22 -28.18 6.71
C GLU A 193 26.59 -28.35 5.23
N ALA A 194 27.90 -28.29 4.91
CA ALA A 194 28.42 -28.50 3.57
C ALA A 194 28.24 -29.94 3.05
N ALA A 195 28.04 -30.91 3.94
CA ALA A 195 27.75 -32.30 3.57
C ALA A 195 26.37 -32.49 2.89
N VAL A 196 25.48 -31.50 3.00
CA VAL A 196 24.10 -31.56 2.47
C VAL A 196 23.94 -30.72 1.19
N GLY A 197 24.81 -29.73 0.92
CA GLY A 197 24.70 -28.80 -0.20
C GLY A 197 25.80 -28.91 -1.27
N ASP A 198 25.47 -28.59 -2.53
CA ASP A 198 26.42 -28.59 -3.66
C ASP A 198 27.62 -27.65 -3.39
N SER A 199 28.83 -28.17 -3.63
CA SER A 199 30.12 -27.53 -3.33
C SER A 199 30.56 -26.41 -4.29
N ALA A 200 29.73 -26.06 -5.29
CA ALA A 200 30.06 -25.01 -6.26
C ALA A 200 28.95 -23.94 -6.32
N PRO A 201 29.29 -22.63 -6.26
CA PRO A 201 28.31 -21.56 -6.37
C PRO A 201 27.62 -21.64 -7.73
N LEU A 202 26.30 -21.89 -7.72
CA LEU A 202 25.47 -21.92 -8.92
C LEU A 202 25.48 -20.53 -9.57
N ARG A 203 25.80 -20.45 -10.88
CA ARG A 203 25.88 -19.20 -11.66
C ARG A 203 24.75 -19.08 -12.68
N GLY A 204 24.35 -17.85 -13.00
CA GLY A 204 23.34 -17.56 -14.02
C GLY A 204 21.94 -18.08 -13.65
N TRP A 205 21.20 -18.61 -14.63
CA TRP A 205 19.86 -19.17 -14.41
C TRP A 205 19.83 -20.35 -13.41
N ARG A 206 20.95 -21.03 -13.19
CA ARG A 206 21.09 -22.07 -12.16
C ARG A 206 21.13 -21.49 -10.74
N ALA A 207 21.48 -20.21 -10.56
CA ALA A 207 21.43 -19.52 -9.27
C ALA A 207 19.99 -19.26 -8.80
N LEU A 208 19.04 -19.23 -9.74
CA LEU A 208 17.61 -19.22 -9.41
C LEU A 208 17.16 -20.61 -8.96
N GLY A 209 17.94 -21.66 -9.22
CA GLY A 209 17.48 -23.03 -9.40
C GLY A 209 17.19 -23.81 -8.12
N VAL A 210 16.01 -24.44 -8.13
CA VAL A 210 15.64 -25.69 -7.44
C VAL A 210 16.87 -26.57 -7.19
N SER A 211 17.25 -26.71 -5.92
CA SER A 211 18.35 -27.59 -5.51
C SER A 211 17.88 -29.05 -5.40
N ARG A 212 18.80 -29.95 -5.10
CA ARG A 212 18.46 -31.36 -4.80
C ARG A 212 17.62 -31.51 -3.53
N GLU A 213 17.61 -30.50 -2.66
CA GLU A 213 16.85 -30.48 -1.41
C GLU A 213 15.34 -30.30 -1.64
N PHE A 214 14.94 -29.82 -2.82
CA PHE A 214 13.54 -29.62 -3.14
C PHE A 214 12.85 -30.96 -3.36
N THR A 215 11.82 -31.24 -2.57
CA THR A 215 10.91 -32.36 -2.82
C THR A 215 10.14 -32.14 -4.12
N ARG A 216 9.51 -33.19 -4.65
CA ARG A 216 8.66 -33.05 -5.86
C ARG A 216 7.56 -31.99 -5.68
N GLY A 217 7.01 -31.85 -4.47
CA GLY A 217 6.04 -30.82 -4.13
C GLY A 217 6.65 -29.41 -4.18
N ASP A 218 7.84 -29.24 -3.60
CA ASP A 218 8.52 -27.93 -3.57
C ASP A 218 8.86 -27.44 -4.98
N LYS A 219 9.20 -28.35 -5.91
CA LYS A 219 9.46 -28.00 -7.31
C LYS A 219 8.21 -27.47 -8.01
N VAL A 220 7.05 -28.07 -7.74
CA VAL A 220 5.77 -27.61 -8.29
C VAL A 220 5.41 -26.24 -7.70
N ILE A 221 5.53 -26.08 -6.38
CA ILE A 221 5.26 -24.79 -5.70
C ILE A 221 6.18 -23.70 -6.25
N TYR A 222 7.47 -24.00 -6.38
CA TYR A 222 8.47 -23.10 -6.94
C TYR A 222 8.09 -22.67 -8.36
N ALA A 223 7.79 -23.62 -9.25
CA ALA A 223 7.43 -23.34 -10.63
C ALA A 223 6.14 -22.52 -10.74
N LEU A 224 5.12 -22.87 -9.95
CA LEU A 224 3.84 -22.13 -9.89
C LEU A 224 4.05 -20.69 -9.42
N THR A 225 4.90 -20.47 -8.41
CA THR A 225 5.17 -19.14 -7.87
C THR A 225 5.82 -18.24 -8.92
N TYR A 226 6.83 -18.75 -9.63
CA TYR A 226 7.49 -18.00 -10.71
C TYR A 226 6.57 -17.80 -11.91
N ALA A 227 5.80 -18.81 -12.30
CA ALA A 227 4.83 -18.71 -13.39
C ALA A 227 3.75 -17.67 -13.09
N TRP A 228 3.24 -17.66 -11.85
CA TRP A 228 2.28 -16.66 -11.37
C TRP A 228 2.87 -15.24 -11.46
N THR A 229 4.05 -15.01 -10.87
CA THR A 229 4.70 -13.70 -10.93
C THR A 229 4.98 -13.26 -12.37
N GLY A 230 5.49 -14.17 -13.21
CA GLY A 230 5.74 -13.90 -14.63
C GLY A 230 4.45 -13.56 -15.40
N LEU A 231 3.37 -14.31 -15.18
CA LEU A 231 2.06 -14.05 -15.76
C LEU A 231 1.57 -12.64 -15.41
N TRP A 232 1.66 -12.23 -14.15
CA TRP A 232 1.23 -10.90 -13.73
C TRP A 232 2.10 -9.78 -14.29
N VAL A 233 3.40 -10.00 -14.45
CA VAL A 233 4.29 -9.07 -15.16
C VAL A 233 3.85 -8.93 -16.62
N LEU A 234 3.53 -10.03 -17.31
CA LEU A 234 3.04 -9.99 -18.69
C LEU A 234 1.67 -9.30 -18.80
N VAL A 235 0.74 -9.58 -17.89
CA VAL A 235 -0.55 -8.89 -17.80
C VAL A 235 -0.36 -7.39 -17.57
N PHE A 236 0.57 -7.01 -16.69
CA PHE A 236 0.90 -5.60 -16.44
C PHE A 236 1.49 -4.91 -17.68
N ILE A 237 2.48 -5.53 -18.33
CA ILE A 237 3.10 -5.00 -19.54
C ILE A 237 2.07 -4.88 -20.67
N GLY A 238 1.33 -5.95 -20.93
CA GLY A 238 0.28 -5.98 -21.95
C GLY A 238 -0.82 -4.97 -21.68
N GLY A 239 -1.30 -4.89 -20.44
CA GLY A 239 -2.29 -3.89 -20.00
C GLY A 239 -1.78 -2.46 -20.11
N THR A 240 -0.50 -2.22 -19.82
CA THR A 240 0.14 -0.90 -19.97
C THR A 240 0.25 -0.50 -21.43
N ILE A 241 0.74 -1.39 -22.30
CA ILE A 241 0.81 -1.15 -23.75
C ILE A 241 -0.58 -0.90 -24.30
N TRP A 242 -1.55 -1.75 -23.95
CA TRP A 242 -2.94 -1.61 -24.37
C TRP A 242 -3.52 -0.25 -23.93
N SER A 243 -3.33 0.13 -22.67
CA SER A 243 -3.78 1.43 -22.13
C SER A 243 -3.13 2.63 -22.81
N LEU A 244 -1.81 2.59 -23.04
CA LEU A 244 -1.08 3.66 -23.74
C LEU A 244 -1.48 3.76 -25.22
N SER A 245 -1.77 2.63 -25.86
CA SER A 245 -2.20 2.57 -27.27
C SER A 245 -3.65 3.01 -27.47
N ARG A 246 -4.49 2.87 -26.44
CA ARG A 246 -5.90 3.27 -26.43
C ARG A 246 -6.16 4.29 -25.34
N ARG A 247 -5.45 5.44 -25.37
CA ARG A 247 -5.80 6.59 -24.53
C ARG A 247 -7.32 6.71 -24.55
N ALA A 248 -7.95 6.61 -23.38
CA ALA A 248 -9.39 6.72 -23.29
C ALA A 248 -9.79 7.99 -24.07
N PRO A 249 -10.69 7.89 -25.07
CA PRO A 249 -11.13 9.08 -25.76
C PRO A 249 -11.61 10.06 -24.69
N ALA A 250 -11.17 11.32 -24.79
CA ALA A 250 -11.76 12.36 -23.96
C ALA A 250 -13.29 12.23 -24.10
N PRO A 251 -14.07 12.43 -23.02
CA PRO A 251 -15.52 12.40 -23.12
C PRO A 251 -15.90 13.26 -24.33
N ASP A 252 -16.58 12.66 -25.31
CA ASP A 252 -16.79 13.32 -26.59
C ASP A 252 -17.78 14.46 -26.41
N TYR A 253 -17.26 15.62 -26.03
CA TYR A 253 -18.03 16.85 -25.90
C TYR A 253 -18.35 17.47 -27.26
N ALA A 254 -17.95 16.85 -28.39
CA ALA A 254 -18.20 17.40 -29.72
C ALA A 254 -19.69 17.57 -30.01
N ALA A 255 -20.53 16.70 -29.45
CA ALA A 255 -22.00 16.79 -29.53
C ALA A 255 -22.62 17.80 -28.54
N VAL A 256 -21.86 18.30 -27.56
CA VAL A 256 -22.33 19.28 -26.57
C VAL A 256 -22.13 20.69 -27.10
N ALA A 257 -23.17 21.52 -27.03
CA ALA A 257 -23.11 22.92 -27.43
C ALA A 257 -22.02 23.71 -26.66
N GLU A 258 -21.37 24.65 -27.34
CA GLU A 258 -20.16 25.34 -26.85
C GLU A 258 -20.29 25.97 -25.45
N PRO A 259 -21.43 26.57 -25.04
CA PRO A 259 -21.60 27.08 -23.68
C PRO A 259 -21.57 25.98 -22.61
N ALA A 260 -22.27 24.86 -22.87
CA ALA A 260 -22.30 23.71 -21.97
C ALA A 260 -20.96 22.96 -21.95
N ARG A 261 -20.28 22.85 -23.10
CA ARG A 261 -18.93 22.28 -23.21
C ARG A 261 -17.92 23.07 -22.39
N SER A 262 -17.92 24.40 -22.52
CA SER A 262 -17.01 25.28 -21.76
C SER A 262 -17.21 25.13 -20.26
N ALA A 263 -18.46 25.05 -19.80
CA ALA A 263 -18.77 24.83 -18.40
C ALA A 263 -18.31 23.43 -17.92
N LEU A 264 -18.52 22.38 -18.72
CA LEU A 264 -18.03 21.03 -18.43
C LEU A 264 -16.51 20.97 -18.30
N VAL A 265 -15.77 21.65 -19.19
CA VAL A 265 -14.30 21.72 -19.13
C VAL A 265 -13.83 22.47 -17.88
N ALA A 266 -14.47 23.58 -17.53
CA ALA A 266 -14.16 24.33 -16.32
C ALA A 266 -14.37 23.49 -15.05
N THR A 267 -15.43 22.68 -15.00
CA THR A 267 -15.67 21.76 -13.89
C THR A 267 -14.73 20.56 -13.89
N GLU A 268 -14.31 20.08 -15.05
CA GLU A 268 -13.32 19.00 -15.17
C GLU A 268 -11.98 19.41 -14.53
N ALA A 269 -11.56 20.67 -14.69
CA ALA A 269 -10.37 21.21 -14.00
C ALA A 269 -10.50 21.15 -12.47
N LEU A 270 -11.69 21.42 -11.92
CA LEU A 270 -11.95 21.28 -10.48
C LEU A 270 -11.87 19.82 -10.00
N LEU A 271 -12.28 18.86 -10.84
CA LEU A 271 -12.24 17.43 -10.53
C LEU A 271 -10.84 16.83 -10.63
N GLN A 272 -10.02 17.37 -11.54
CA GLN A 272 -8.62 16.97 -11.67
C GLN A 272 -7.73 17.64 -10.60
N GLY A 273 -8.19 18.73 -9.98
CA GLY A 273 -7.55 19.37 -8.84
C GLY A 273 -7.52 18.46 -7.61
N LYS A 274 -6.34 17.95 -7.25
CA LYS A 274 -6.16 17.28 -5.96
C LYS A 274 -6.40 18.28 -4.83
N GLY A 275 -7.36 17.96 -3.96
CA GLY A 275 -7.67 18.78 -2.80
C GLY A 275 -8.51 20.02 -3.09
N THR A 276 -9.24 20.09 -4.21
CA THR A 276 -10.18 21.20 -4.47
C THR A 276 -11.05 21.50 -3.23
N PRO A 277 -10.97 22.72 -2.66
CA PRO A 277 -11.66 23.05 -1.43
C PRO A 277 -13.16 22.83 -1.54
N ALA A 278 -13.79 22.36 -0.45
CA ALA A 278 -15.25 22.14 -0.40
C ALA A 278 -16.04 23.38 -0.89
N ALA A 279 -15.56 24.58 -0.52
CA ALA A 279 -16.14 25.86 -0.88
C ALA A 279 -16.13 26.17 -2.39
N ALA A 280 -15.30 25.50 -3.20
CA ALA A 280 -15.25 25.70 -4.65
C ALA A 280 -16.41 24.99 -5.39
N TRP A 281 -17.04 23.99 -4.77
CA TRP A 281 -18.04 23.15 -5.43
C TRP A 281 -19.42 23.80 -5.53
N ALA A 282 -19.88 24.49 -4.48
CA ALA A 282 -21.19 25.16 -4.49
C ALA A 282 -21.27 26.27 -5.57
N PRO A 283 -20.28 27.17 -5.72
CA PRO A 283 -20.26 28.15 -6.80
C PRO A 283 -20.21 27.49 -8.19
N ALA A 284 -19.48 26.37 -8.33
CA ALA A 284 -19.44 25.63 -9.59
C ALA A 284 -20.81 25.03 -9.94
N ALA A 285 -21.51 24.46 -8.96
CA ALA A 285 -22.87 23.96 -9.12
C ALA A 285 -23.83 25.09 -9.53
N GLN A 286 -23.80 26.23 -8.82
CA GLN A 286 -24.64 27.39 -9.12
C GLN A 286 -24.43 27.95 -10.53
N ARG A 287 -23.19 27.95 -11.04
CA ARG A 287 -22.90 28.36 -12.43
C ARG A 287 -23.50 27.40 -13.46
N LEU A 288 -23.46 26.10 -13.19
CA LEU A 288 -24.06 25.10 -14.07
C LEU A 288 -25.59 25.19 -14.04
N ASP A 289 -26.16 25.44 -12.87
CA ASP A 289 -27.61 25.61 -12.69
C ASP A 289 -28.12 26.87 -13.38
N SER A 290 -27.42 28.00 -13.23
CA SER A 290 -27.78 29.26 -13.90
C SER A 290 -27.65 29.18 -15.42
N LEU A 291 -26.64 28.47 -15.93
CA LEU A 291 -26.49 28.20 -17.36
C LEU A 291 -27.70 27.43 -17.92
N LEU A 292 -28.13 26.40 -17.19
CA LEU A 292 -29.26 25.58 -17.59
C LEU A 292 -30.60 26.32 -17.50
N ALA A 293 -30.76 27.17 -16.47
CA ALA A 293 -31.93 28.04 -16.33
C ALA A 293 -32.01 29.10 -17.45
N ALA A 294 -30.87 29.68 -17.83
CA ALA A 294 -30.80 30.69 -18.89
C ALA A 294 -31.01 30.11 -20.30
N ALA A 295 -30.61 28.86 -20.52
CA ALA A 295 -30.77 28.18 -21.79
C ALA A 295 -31.17 26.71 -21.59
N PRO A 296 -32.47 26.42 -21.41
CA PRO A 296 -32.97 25.04 -21.26
C PRO A 296 -32.64 24.13 -22.45
N THR A 297 -32.38 24.69 -23.63
CA THR A 297 -31.91 23.97 -24.82
C THR A 297 -30.54 23.32 -24.64
N LEU A 298 -29.78 23.72 -23.61
CA LEU A 298 -28.48 23.14 -23.25
C LEU A 298 -28.62 21.93 -22.32
N ASP A 299 -29.84 21.51 -21.96
CA ASP A 299 -30.05 20.34 -21.12
C ASP A 299 -29.46 19.09 -21.78
N HIS A 300 -28.49 18.50 -21.09
CA HIS A 300 -27.69 17.41 -21.60
C HIS A 300 -27.33 16.47 -20.46
N PRO A 301 -27.35 15.14 -20.68
CA PRO A 301 -27.08 14.15 -19.64
C PRO A 301 -25.75 14.37 -18.92
N LEU A 302 -24.67 14.70 -19.65
CA LEU A 302 -23.38 15.04 -19.04
C LEU A 302 -23.41 16.32 -18.18
N LEU A 303 -24.18 17.33 -18.58
CA LEU A 303 -24.28 18.60 -17.84
C LEU A 303 -25.04 18.37 -16.53
N ARG A 304 -26.16 17.66 -16.59
CA ARG A 304 -26.95 17.22 -15.42
C ARG A 304 -26.13 16.35 -14.47
N GLN A 305 -25.36 15.39 -15.02
CA GLN A 305 -24.46 14.55 -14.21
C GLN A 305 -23.40 15.40 -13.51
N ARG A 306 -22.79 16.35 -14.22
CA ARG A 306 -21.75 17.20 -13.66
C ARG A 306 -22.28 18.13 -12.56
N LEU A 307 -23.44 18.73 -12.79
CA LEU A 307 -24.15 19.57 -11.82
C LEU A 307 -24.46 18.79 -10.54
N GLY A 308 -25.05 17.60 -10.67
CA GLY A 308 -25.32 16.72 -9.54
C GLY A 308 -24.05 16.32 -8.78
N LEU A 309 -22.95 16.03 -9.49
CA LEU A 309 -21.66 15.75 -8.87
C LEU A 309 -21.10 16.97 -8.11
N CYS A 310 -21.25 18.18 -8.62
CA CYS A 310 -20.84 19.40 -7.89
C CYS A 310 -21.61 19.57 -6.59
N TRP A 311 -22.93 19.33 -6.60
CA TRP A 311 -23.74 19.38 -5.37
C TRP A 311 -23.33 18.31 -4.36
N LEU A 312 -23.06 17.07 -4.82
CA LEU A 312 -22.51 16.03 -3.95
C LEU A 312 -21.19 16.46 -3.30
N LYS A 313 -20.26 17.02 -4.07
CA LYS A 313 -18.97 17.49 -3.56
C LYS A 313 -19.09 18.75 -2.69
N ALA A 314 -20.14 19.54 -2.87
CA ALA A 314 -20.49 20.65 -1.98
C ALA A 314 -21.12 20.19 -0.65
N GLY A 315 -21.44 18.90 -0.51
CA GLY A 315 -22.07 18.34 0.69
C GLY A 315 -23.60 18.41 0.69
N ASP A 316 -24.23 18.66 -0.45
CA ASP A 316 -25.68 18.70 -0.60
C ASP A 316 -26.17 17.57 -1.54
N PRO A 317 -26.33 16.34 -1.01
CA PRO A 317 -26.77 15.21 -1.80
C PRO A 317 -28.26 15.28 -2.19
N GLU A 318 -29.08 16.04 -1.46
CA GLU A 318 -30.50 16.26 -1.78
C GLU A 318 -30.66 17.14 -3.01
N ALA A 319 -29.88 18.23 -3.13
CA ALA A 319 -29.83 19.04 -4.34
C ALA A 319 -29.26 18.26 -5.54
N ALA A 320 -28.36 17.30 -5.30
CA ALA A 320 -27.75 16.50 -6.37
C ALA A 320 -28.71 15.51 -7.05
N LEU A 321 -29.57 14.86 -6.26
CA LEU A 321 -30.47 13.78 -6.70
C LEU A 321 -31.30 14.12 -7.95
N PRO A 322 -32.10 15.21 -8.00
CA PRO A 322 -32.95 15.48 -9.16
C PRO A 322 -32.14 15.65 -10.45
N HIS A 323 -30.94 16.22 -10.36
CA HIS A 323 -30.07 16.37 -11.52
C HIS A 323 -29.49 15.02 -11.98
N LEU A 324 -29.10 14.16 -11.05
CA LEU A 324 -28.56 12.84 -11.38
C LEU A 324 -29.64 11.91 -11.94
N GLU A 325 -30.87 12.02 -11.43
CA GLU A 325 -32.05 11.33 -11.97
C GLU A 325 -32.36 11.80 -13.39
N ALA A 326 -32.35 13.11 -13.64
CA ALA A 326 -32.51 13.67 -14.97
C ALA A 326 -31.39 13.19 -15.92
N ALA A 327 -30.14 13.12 -15.43
CA ALA A 327 -29.01 12.68 -16.24
C ALA A 327 -29.19 11.25 -16.76
N VAL A 328 -29.59 10.31 -15.90
CA VAL A 328 -29.80 8.90 -16.27
C VAL A 328 -31.12 8.68 -17.02
N ALA A 329 -32.10 9.57 -16.87
CA ALA A 329 -33.31 9.55 -17.67
C ALA A 329 -33.05 10.02 -19.11
N LEU A 330 -32.21 11.06 -19.28
CA LEU A 330 -31.80 11.56 -20.59
C LEU A 330 -30.88 10.58 -21.33
N ASP A 331 -29.95 9.94 -20.61
CA ASP A 331 -29.09 8.89 -21.16
C ASP A 331 -28.98 7.70 -20.19
N PRO A 332 -29.82 6.67 -20.39
CA PRO A 332 -29.75 5.44 -19.61
C PRO A 332 -28.44 4.65 -19.77
N GLN A 333 -27.60 4.95 -20.77
CA GLN A 333 -26.29 4.34 -20.97
C GLN A 333 -25.15 5.12 -20.29
N LEU A 334 -25.45 6.26 -19.67
CA LEU A 334 -24.44 7.07 -18.99
C LEU A 334 -23.98 6.43 -17.68
N HIS A 335 -22.93 5.61 -17.76
CA HIS A 335 -22.33 4.93 -16.60
C HIS A 335 -22.04 5.89 -15.43
N ARG A 336 -21.40 7.04 -15.71
CA ARG A 336 -21.05 8.04 -14.69
C ARG A 336 -22.28 8.64 -14.00
N GLY A 337 -23.41 8.73 -14.70
CA GLY A 337 -24.68 9.20 -14.16
C GLY A 337 -25.19 8.24 -13.11
N TRP A 338 -25.22 6.95 -13.44
CA TRP A 338 -25.65 5.89 -12.52
C TRP A 338 -24.76 5.76 -11.29
N THR A 339 -23.43 5.88 -11.43
CA THR A 339 -22.52 5.81 -10.29
C THR A 339 -22.68 7.01 -9.36
N SER A 340 -22.81 8.22 -9.91
CA SER A 340 -23.06 9.42 -9.10
C SER A 340 -24.44 9.37 -8.43
N LEU A 341 -25.47 8.86 -9.13
CA LEU A 341 -26.80 8.64 -8.54
C LEU A 341 -26.77 7.66 -7.37
N ALA A 342 -26.01 6.57 -7.50
CA ALA A 342 -25.83 5.61 -6.41
C ALA A 342 -25.16 6.28 -5.19
N GLU A 343 -24.12 7.09 -5.40
CA GLU A 343 -23.45 7.87 -4.34
C GLU A 343 -24.43 8.83 -3.64
N ALA A 344 -25.23 9.59 -4.41
CA ALA A 344 -26.23 10.50 -3.87
C ALA A 344 -27.34 9.79 -3.09
N ALA A 345 -27.83 8.67 -3.62
CA ALA A 345 -28.86 7.86 -2.98
C ALA A 345 -28.35 7.22 -1.69
N THR A 346 -27.09 6.78 -1.64
CA THR A 346 -26.48 6.29 -0.39
C THR A 346 -26.33 7.42 0.63
N ALA A 347 -25.89 8.61 0.21
CA ALA A 347 -25.72 9.76 1.10
C ALA A 347 -27.04 10.28 1.69
N THR A 348 -28.18 10.01 1.02
CA THR A 348 -29.54 10.36 1.48
C THR A 348 -30.30 9.18 2.10
N ASP A 349 -29.61 8.08 2.43
CA ASP A 349 -30.18 6.87 3.03
C ASP A 349 -31.30 6.18 2.19
N ARG A 350 -31.29 6.40 0.88
CA ARG A 350 -32.21 5.76 -0.08
C ARG A 350 -31.61 4.47 -0.62
N ILE A 351 -31.43 3.50 0.28
CA ILE A 351 -30.62 2.30 0.04
C ILE A 351 -31.08 1.46 -1.15
N GLU A 352 -32.38 1.20 -1.31
CA GLU A 352 -32.91 0.43 -2.45
C GLU A 352 -32.59 1.11 -3.79
N ARG A 353 -32.72 2.44 -3.81
CA ARG A 353 -32.44 3.26 -4.99
C ARG A 353 -30.94 3.27 -5.31
N ALA A 354 -30.10 3.32 -4.28
CA ALA A 354 -28.65 3.21 -4.42
C ALA A 354 -28.24 1.87 -5.03
N GLN A 355 -28.83 0.76 -4.55
CA GLN A 355 -28.57 -0.57 -5.07
C GLN A 355 -29.00 -0.71 -6.54
N LEU A 356 -30.18 -0.21 -6.90
CA LEU A 356 -30.66 -0.21 -8.28
C LEU A 356 -29.76 0.63 -9.19
N ALA A 357 -29.40 1.84 -8.77
CA ALA A 357 -28.52 2.72 -9.52
C ALA A 357 -27.14 2.10 -9.71
N ALA A 358 -26.57 1.45 -8.68
CA ALA A 358 -25.30 0.74 -8.78
C ALA A 358 -25.37 -0.44 -9.76
N ALA A 359 -26.45 -1.23 -9.72
CA ALA A 359 -26.66 -2.35 -10.64
C ALA A 359 -26.78 -1.87 -12.10
N ARG A 360 -27.51 -0.78 -12.34
CA ARG A 360 -27.62 -0.14 -13.67
C ARG A 360 -26.28 0.45 -14.14
N GLY A 361 -25.53 1.07 -13.23
CA GLY A 361 -24.17 1.54 -13.50
C GLY A 361 -23.25 0.41 -13.95
N LEU A 362 -23.29 -0.75 -13.29
CA LEU A 362 -22.47 -1.89 -13.72
C LEU A 362 -22.87 -2.41 -15.12
N ALA A 363 -24.18 -2.42 -15.42
CA ALA A 363 -24.70 -2.87 -16.72
C ALA A 363 -24.30 -1.97 -17.90
N THR A 364 -24.03 -0.69 -17.62
CA THR A 364 -23.68 0.34 -18.62
C THR A 364 -22.17 0.49 -18.85
N LEU A 365 -21.34 -0.28 -18.14
CA LEU A 365 -19.90 -0.31 -18.40
C LEU A 365 -19.60 -0.72 -19.84
N ASP A 366 -18.65 -0.03 -20.47
CA ASP A 366 -18.12 -0.44 -21.76
C ASP A 366 -17.54 -1.86 -21.69
N PRO A 367 -17.43 -2.58 -22.81
CA PRO A 367 -16.99 -3.98 -22.81
C PRO A 367 -15.65 -4.22 -22.11
N VAL A 368 -14.73 -3.24 -22.16
CA VAL A 368 -13.42 -3.39 -21.54
C VAL A 368 -13.51 -3.19 -20.03
N SER A 369 -14.14 -2.11 -19.58
CA SER A 369 -14.33 -1.89 -18.14
C SER A 369 -15.17 -3.00 -17.51
N ARG A 370 -16.16 -3.54 -18.24
CA ARG A 370 -16.94 -4.70 -17.82
C ARG A 370 -16.08 -5.96 -17.74
N GLY A 371 -15.17 -6.16 -18.68
CA GLY A 371 -14.16 -7.23 -18.64
C GLY A 371 -13.27 -7.12 -17.40
N TRP A 372 -12.78 -5.92 -17.10
CA TRP A 372 -11.99 -5.63 -15.89
C TRP A 372 -12.79 -5.82 -14.60
N ALA A 373 -14.04 -5.36 -14.54
CA ALA A 373 -14.91 -5.57 -13.38
C ALA A 373 -15.16 -7.06 -13.13
N ARG A 374 -15.42 -7.84 -14.18
CA ARG A 374 -15.58 -9.29 -14.08
C ARG A 374 -14.28 -9.97 -13.62
N TYR A 375 -13.14 -9.52 -14.15
CA TYR A 375 -11.82 -9.99 -13.73
C TYR A 375 -11.59 -9.79 -12.22
N TRP A 376 -11.78 -8.57 -11.73
CA TRP A 376 -11.63 -8.27 -10.31
C TRP A 376 -12.64 -9.04 -9.45
N GLY A 377 -13.88 -9.22 -9.92
CA GLY A 377 -14.87 -10.06 -9.26
C GLY A 377 -14.42 -11.52 -9.11
N VAL A 378 -13.92 -12.13 -10.20
CA VAL A 378 -13.36 -13.49 -10.18
C VAL A 378 -12.13 -13.56 -9.27
N TYR A 379 -11.22 -12.58 -9.36
CA TYR A 379 -10.04 -12.49 -8.52
C TYR A 379 -10.42 -12.47 -7.03
N VAL A 380 -11.42 -11.67 -6.64
CA VAL A 380 -11.92 -11.62 -5.25
C VAL A 380 -12.48 -12.97 -4.82
N ILE A 381 -13.30 -13.63 -5.66
CA ILE A 381 -13.84 -14.96 -5.36
C ILE A 381 -12.72 -15.99 -5.16
N VAL A 382 -11.72 -15.98 -6.05
CA VAL A 382 -10.55 -16.86 -5.95
C VAL A 382 -9.76 -16.57 -4.67
N GLN A 383 -9.53 -15.30 -4.34
CA GLN A 383 -8.84 -14.92 -3.10
C GLN A 383 -9.60 -15.38 -1.86
N VAL A 384 -10.93 -15.25 -1.84
CA VAL A 384 -11.78 -15.77 -0.76
C VAL A 384 -11.66 -17.29 -0.67
N ALA A 385 -11.74 -18.00 -1.79
CA ALA A 385 -11.61 -19.46 -1.82
C ALA A 385 -10.23 -19.93 -1.33
N VAL A 386 -9.14 -19.33 -1.83
CA VAL A 386 -7.77 -19.60 -1.40
C VAL A 386 -7.60 -19.30 0.10
N THR A 387 -8.20 -18.20 0.59
CA THR A 387 -8.18 -17.85 2.01
C THR A 387 -8.87 -18.91 2.85
N VAL A 388 -10.05 -19.39 2.44
CA VAL A 388 -10.78 -20.46 3.15
C VAL A 388 -9.95 -21.75 3.18
N ILE A 389 -9.39 -22.17 2.04
CA ILE A 389 -8.53 -23.36 1.95
C ILE A 389 -7.30 -23.20 2.86
N SER A 390 -6.65 -22.04 2.83
CA SER A 390 -5.47 -21.73 3.65
C SER A 390 -5.81 -21.74 5.13
N ILE A 391 -6.97 -21.21 5.54
CA ILE A 391 -7.44 -21.26 6.92
C ILE A 391 -7.62 -22.72 7.36
N ILE A 392 -8.31 -23.54 6.56
CA ILE A 392 -8.52 -24.96 6.90
C ILE A 392 -7.18 -25.68 7.01
N TRP A 393 -6.29 -25.49 6.03
CA TRP A 393 -4.98 -26.14 5.99
C TRP A 393 -4.08 -25.72 7.17
N LEU A 394 -3.91 -24.41 7.40
CA LEU A 394 -3.08 -23.89 8.49
C LEU A 394 -3.67 -24.23 9.86
N THR A 395 -4.99 -24.24 10.01
CA THR A 395 -5.63 -24.61 11.28
C THR A 395 -5.42 -26.09 11.57
N THR A 396 -5.67 -26.96 10.60
CA THR A 396 -5.52 -28.42 10.78
C THR A 396 -4.05 -28.82 10.96
N GLY A 397 -3.15 -28.28 10.14
CA GLY A 397 -1.72 -28.48 10.25
C GLY A 397 -1.15 -27.92 11.55
N GLY A 398 -1.50 -26.67 11.87
CA GLY A 398 -1.07 -26.00 13.11
C GLY A 398 -1.53 -26.72 14.37
N LEU A 399 -2.79 -27.19 14.42
CA LEU A 399 -3.27 -28.03 15.52
C LEU A 399 -2.50 -29.35 15.63
N GLY A 400 -2.18 -29.97 14.49
CA GLY A 400 -1.36 -31.18 14.45
C GLY A 400 0.05 -30.97 15.00
N ASP A 401 0.68 -29.85 14.62
CA ASP A 401 2.04 -29.51 15.06
C ASP A 401 2.09 -29.07 16.52
N ILE A 402 1.09 -28.34 17.00
CA ILE A 402 0.93 -28.05 18.42
C ILE A 402 0.83 -29.35 19.24
N ARG A 403 0.04 -30.33 18.78
CA ARG A 403 -0.05 -31.65 19.44
C ARG A 403 1.26 -32.43 19.39
N ARG A 404 2.06 -32.28 18.34
CA ARG A 404 3.42 -32.88 18.26
C ARG A 404 4.37 -32.19 19.23
N LEU A 405 4.34 -30.86 19.28
CA LEU A 405 5.15 -30.06 20.20
C LEU A 405 4.87 -30.42 21.65
N PHE A 406 3.61 -30.47 22.07
CA PHE A 406 3.26 -30.84 23.45
C PHE A 406 3.74 -32.25 23.81
N ARG A 407 3.60 -33.23 22.91
CA ARG A 407 4.15 -34.58 23.12
C ARG A 407 5.68 -34.58 23.26
N HIS A 408 6.37 -33.73 22.51
CA HIS A 408 7.82 -33.61 22.59
C HIS A 408 8.27 -32.93 23.90
N LEU A 409 7.56 -31.88 24.30
CA LEU A 409 7.82 -31.17 25.56
C LEU A 409 7.58 -32.06 26.78
N ASP A 410 6.58 -32.94 26.73
CA ASP A 410 6.27 -33.89 27.81
C ASP A 410 7.43 -34.88 28.08
N GLY A 411 8.25 -35.16 27.06
CA GLY A 411 9.44 -36.01 27.16
C GLY A 411 10.76 -35.26 27.36
N SER A 412 10.75 -33.93 27.33
CA SER A 412 11.98 -33.12 27.38
C SER A 412 12.37 -32.74 28.80
N VAL A 413 13.62 -33.01 29.20
CA VAL A 413 14.18 -32.56 30.48
C VAL A 413 14.46 -31.07 30.39
N ARG A 414 13.80 -30.25 31.21
CA ARG A 414 14.03 -28.80 31.25
C ARG A 414 15.40 -28.49 31.85
N ASN A 415 16.29 -27.93 31.04
CA ASN A 415 17.55 -27.37 31.49
C ASN A 415 17.36 -25.89 31.82
N GLU A 416 17.30 -25.53 33.11
CA GLU A 416 17.12 -24.13 33.54
C GLU A 416 18.35 -23.23 33.25
N LEU A 417 19.47 -23.83 32.85
CA LEU A 417 20.71 -23.13 32.47
C LEU A 417 20.85 -22.96 30.95
N ASP A 418 19.86 -23.39 30.17
CA ASP A 418 19.84 -23.17 28.72
C ASP A 418 19.60 -21.68 28.44
N ASP A 419 20.66 -21.00 28.03
CA ASP A 419 20.65 -19.58 27.66
C ASP A 419 20.46 -19.38 26.14
N GLY A 420 20.07 -20.45 25.42
CA GLY A 420 19.85 -20.45 23.98
C GLY A 420 21.14 -20.37 23.15
N ARG A 421 22.31 -20.53 23.77
CA ARG A 421 23.61 -20.53 23.09
C ARG A 421 24.06 -21.97 22.84
N VAL A 422 24.34 -22.29 21.59
CA VAL A 422 25.04 -23.53 21.22
C VAL A 422 26.46 -23.44 21.76
N ARG A 423 26.76 -24.19 22.82
CA ARG A 423 28.13 -24.34 23.31
C ARG A 423 28.84 -25.35 22.43
N GLU A 424 30.04 -25.01 21.97
CA GLU A 424 30.86 -25.99 21.25
C GLU A 424 31.08 -27.22 22.13
N PRO A 425 30.98 -28.44 21.57
CA PRO A 425 31.27 -29.65 22.32
C PRO A 425 32.72 -29.59 22.79
N THR A 426 32.92 -29.69 24.10
CA THR A 426 34.25 -29.85 24.69
C THR A 426 34.90 -31.09 24.08
N PRO A 427 36.14 -31.04 23.58
CA PRO A 427 36.81 -32.23 23.06
C PRO A 427 36.94 -33.26 24.19
N GLY A 428 36.21 -34.38 24.09
CA GLY A 428 36.32 -35.51 25.01
C GLY A 428 35.04 -36.03 25.68
N SER A 429 33.84 -35.57 25.32
CA SER A 429 32.56 -36.15 25.78
C SER A 429 31.82 -36.89 24.68
#